data_AF-T1AH88-F1
#
_entry.id   AF-T1AH88-F1
#
_cell.length_a   1.000
_cell.length_b   1.000
_cell.length_c   1.000
_cell.angle_alpha   90.00
_cell.angle_beta   90.00
_cell.angle_gamma   90.00
#
_symmetry.space_group_name_H-M   'P 1'
#
loop_
_entity.id
_entity.type
_entity.pdbx_description
1 polymer ?
#
loop_
_entity_poly.entity_id
_entity_poly.type
_entity_poly.pdbx_seq_one_letter_code
_entity_poly.pdbx_strand_id
1 'polypeptide(L)'
;MGLQINDQRLEDYRGAADILNRARCEIVSRQHEFGIFGGEAGGYITALTARLTMPLITTFHTVLERPTPAQRRVLGEIVAASSRVVVMVEKGRELLRAVYAVEAGKIEVIAHGSPDGAFVEPDEAKRVVGFAGRPVILTFGLLAPSKGVEVMIDAMPEVLKSCAGAVYVVLGATHPNLVRDQGEAYRNSLMARVRALGIDSHVVFLDRFVDQATLLKFISMCDVYATP
;
A
#
# COMPACT_ATOMS: atom_id res chain seq x y z
N MET A 1 -23.46 10.84 -7.50
CA MET A 1 -23.86 11.09 -6.09
C MET A 1 -22.81 10.41 -5.22
N GLY A 2 -22.08 11.17 -4.41
CA GLY A 2 -21.11 10.60 -3.45
C GLY A 2 -21.80 10.41 -2.10
N LEU A 3 -21.62 9.25 -1.48
CA LEU A 3 -22.06 8.97 -0.11
C LEU A 3 -20.82 8.88 0.78
N GLN A 4 -20.81 9.62 1.88
CA GLN A 4 -19.76 9.56 2.89
C GLN A 4 -20.36 8.98 4.18
N ILE A 5 -19.63 8.05 4.79
CA ILE A 5 -20.02 7.37 6.04
C ILE A 5 -19.07 7.86 7.13
N ASN A 6 -19.60 8.16 8.31
CA ASN A 6 -18.76 8.28 9.50
C ASN A 6 -18.40 6.88 9.98
N ASP A 7 -17.12 6.52 9.89
CA ASP A 7 -16.63 5.18 10.16
C ASP A 7 -16.86 4.75 11.61
N GLN A 8 -16.96 5.69 12.55
CA GLN A 8 -17.22 5.44 13.97
C GLN A 8 -18.71 5.30 14.33
N ARG A 9 -19.63 5.41 13.35
CA ARG A 9 -21.08 5.32 13.58
C ARG A 9 -21.68 4.11 12.86
N LEU A 10 -22.03 3.08 13.61
CA LEU A 10 -22.64 1.85 13.08
C LEU A 10 -23.92 2.10 12.26
N GLU A 11 -24.77 3.05 12.67
CA GLU A 11 -26.01 3.37 11.96
C GLU A 11 -25.76 3.96 10.57
N ASP A 12 -24.65 4.67 10.37
CA ASP A 12 -24.31 5.25 9.07
C ASP A 12 -24.03 4.15 8.03
N TYR A 13 -23.47 3.01 8.46
CA TYR A 13 -23.30 1.81 7.60
C TYR A 13 -24.64 1.19 7.19
N ARG A 14 -25.61 1.16 8.12
CA ARG A 14 -26.96 0.64 7.84
C ARG A 14 -27.70 1.56 6.87
N GLY A 15 -27.66 2.86 7.12
CA GLY A 15 -28.25 3.86 6.23
C GLY A 15 -27.63 3.84 4.83
N ALA A 16 -26.32 3.58 4.74
CA ALA A 16 -25.65 3.41 3.46
C ALA A 16 -26.17 2.20 2.67
N ALA A 17 -26.41 1.06 3.32
CA ALA A 17 -27.02 -0.09 2.66
C ALA A 17 -28.42 0.24 2.12
N ASP A 18 -29.25 0.96 2.89
CA ASP A 18 -30.57 1.37 2.44
C ASP A 18 -30.53 2.31 1.22
N ILE A 19 -29.55 3.22 1.18
CA ILE A 19 -29.33 4.10 0.03
C ILE A 19 -28.91 3.29 -1.20
N LEU A 20 -27.96 2.35 -1.05
CA LEU A 20 -27.51 1.49 -2.15
C LEU A 20 -28.64 0.62 -2.70
N ASN A 21 -29.46 0.04 -1.83
CA ASN A 21 -30.63 -0.76 -2.20
C ASN A 21 -31.67 0.09 -2.97
N ARG A 22 -31.94 1.33 -2.53
CA ARG A 22 -32.84 2.26 -3.24
C ARG A 22 -32.29 2.76 -4.56
N ALA A 23 -30.95 2.89 -4.67
CA ALA A 23 -30.28 3.32 -5.89
C ALA A 23 -30.34 2.26 -7.01
N ARG A 24 -30.85 1.04 -6.72
CA ARG A 24 -30.96 -0.07 -7.67
C ARG A 24 -29.62 -0.42 -8.32
N CYS A 25 -28.54 -0.37 -7.54
CA CYS A 25 -27.24 -0.85 -8.00
C CYS A 25 -27.32 -2.34 -8.32
N GLU A 26 -26.80 -2.74 -9.49
CA GLU A 26 -26.77 -4.14 -9.90
C GLU A 26 -25.72 -4.95 -9.14
N ILE A 27 -24.66 -4.29 -8.68
CA ILE A 27 -23.53 -4.91 -7.99
C ILE A 27 -22.84 -3.90 -7.06
N VAL A 28 -22.30 -4.39 -5.95
CA VAL A 28 -21.39 -3.63 -5.09
C VAL A 28 -19.99 -4.20 -5.22
N SER A 29 -19.03 -3.37 -5.63
CA SER A 29 -17.60 -3.70 -5.63
C SER A 29 -16.93 -3.02 -4.44
N ARG A 30 -16.59 -3.79 -3.40
CA ARG A 30 -15.97 -3.29 -2.19
C ARG A 30 -14.45 -3.44 -2.24
N GLN A 31 -13.75 -2.36 -1.91
CA GLN A 31 -12.32 -2.37 -1.62
C GLN A 31 -12.12 -2.47 -0.10
N HIS A 32 -11.51 -3.56 0.37
CA HIS A 32 -11.28 -3.79 1.80
C HIS A 32 -9.79 -3.65 2.17
N GLU A 33 -9.51 -2.79 3.15
CA GLU A 33 -8.23 -2.68 3.83
C GLU A 33 -8.45 -2.47 5.33
N PHE A 34 -7.55 -3.01 6.15
CA PHE A 34 -7.59 -2.87 7.60
C PHE A 34 -7.35 -1.42 8.00
N GLY A 35 -8.11 -0.94 8.99
CA GLY A 35 -8.01 0.43 9.51
C GLY A 35 -8.88 1.46 8.77
N ILE A 36 -9.62 1.07 7.72
CA ILE A 36 -10.59 1.96 7.05
C ILE A 36 -11.95 1.95 7.76
N PHE A 37 -12.44 0.77 8.13
CA PHE A 37 -13.77 0.62 8.73
C PHE A 37 -13.70 0.67 10.26
N GLY A 38 -14.73 1.21 10.89
CA GLY A 38 -14.82 1.28 12.35
C GLY A 38 -15.30 -0.02 13.00
N GLY A 39 -15.31 -0.01 14.33
CA GLY A 39 -15.55 -1.19 15.15
C GLY A 39 -14.32 -2.10 15.25
N GLU A 40 -14.41 -3.10 16.12
CA GLU A 40 -13.32 -4.07 16.33
C GLU A 40 -12.96 -4.75 15.00
N ALA A 41 -11.69 -4.65 14.60
CA ALA A 41 -11.17 -5.17 13.33
C ALA A 41 -11.95 -4.73 12.08
N GLY A 42 -12.61 -3.57 12.12
CA GLY A 42 -13.42 -3.04 11.02
C GLY A 42 -14.82 -3.65 10.93
N GLY A 43 -15.29 -4.31 11.98
CA GLY A 43 -16.53 -5.08 11.98
C GLY A 43 -17.81 -4.29 11.66
N TYR A 44 -17.84 -2.96 11.74
CA TYR A 44 -19.04 -2.20 11.38
C TYR A 44 -19.42 -2.35 9.91
N ILE A 45 -18.46 -2.65 9.03
CA ILE A 45 -18.75 -2.92 7.62
C ILE A 45 -19.71 -4.09 7.43
N THR A 46 -19.76 -5.05 8.36
CA THR A 46 -20.63 -6.22 8.23
C THR A 46 -22.11 -5.86 8.41
N ALA A 47 -22.41 -4.75 9.09
CA ALA A 47 -23.77 -4.21 9.20
C ALA A 47 -24.30 -3.62 7.88
N LEU A 48 -23.41 -3.10 7.03
CA LEU A 48 -23.73 -2.69 5.66
C LEU A 48 -23.93 -3.93 4.80
N THR A 49 -22.96 -4.85 4.77
CA THR A 49 -23.00 -5.98 3.83
C THR A 49 -24.14 -6.96 4.10
N ALA A 50 -24.53 -7.14 5.37
CA ALA A 50 -25.66 -7.99 5.73
C ALA A 50 -27.03 -7.45 5.25
N ARG A 51 -27.10 -6.19 4.82
CA ARG A 51 -28.34 -5.53 4.36
C ARG A 51 -28.41 -5.34 2.84
N LEU A 52 -27.33 -5.61 2.11
CA LEU A 52 -27.32 -5.43 0.66
C LEU A 52 -28.24 -6.45 -0.01
N THR A 53 -29.08 -5.99 -0.94
CA THR A 53 -29.99 -6.86 -1.70
C THR A 53 -29.45 -7.26 -3.07
N MET A 54 -28.28 -6.72 -3.45
CA MET A 54 -27.57 -7.03 -4.69
C MET A 54 -26.27 -7.80 -4.41
N PRO A 55 -25.71 -8.49 -5.42
CA PRO A 55 -24.42 -9.16 -5.30
C PRO A 55 -23.29 -8.25 -4.83
N LEU A 56 -22.45 -8.79 -3.94
CA LEU A 56 -21.27 -8.12 -3.40
C LEU A 56 -20.00 -8.83 -3.90
N ILE A 57 -19.08 -8.08 -4.48
CA ILE A 57 -17.72 -8.53 -4.77
C ILE A 57 -16.78 -7.79 -3.84
N THR A 58 -15.89 -8.50 -3.16
CA THR A 58 -14.93 -7.88 -2.25
C THR A 58 -13.51 -8.12 -2.71
N THR A 59 -12.78 -7.05 -2.97
CA THR A 59 -11.32 -7.07 -3.17
C THR A 59 -10.62 -6.90 -1.82
N PHE A 60 -9.81 -7.88 -1.43
CA PHE A 60 -8.94 -7.78 -0.28
C PHE A 60 -7.56 -7.28 -0.70
N HIS A 61 -7.18 -6.10 -0.19
CA HIS A 61 -5.84 -5.53 -0.38
C HIS A 61 -4.81 -6.21 0.53
N THR A 62 -5.25 -6.66 1.70
CA THR A 62 -4.44 -7.40 2.67
C THR A 62 -5.16 -8.69 3.10
N VAL A 63 -4.44 -9.81 3.08
CA VAL A 63 -4.88 -11.09 3.67
C VAL A 63 -3.86 -11.49 4.72
N LEU A 64 -4.23 -11.46 5.99
CA LEU A 64 -3.31 -11.75 7.09
C LEU A 64 -3.11 -13.26 7.23
N GLU A 65 -1.85 -13.69 7.32
CA GLU A 65 -1.48 -15.08 7.61
C GLU A 65 -1.80 -15.48 9.05
N ARG A 66 -1.66 -14.54 9.99
CA ARG A 66 -1.89 -14.74 11.44
C ARG A 66 -2.91 -13.72 11.95
N PRO A 67 -4.20 -13.83 11.59
CA PRO A 67 -5.22 -12.89 12.05
C PRO A 67 -5.51 -13.07 13.53
N THR A 68 -5.86 -11.99 14.21
CA THR A 68 -6.53 -12.07 15.51
C THR A 68 -7.90 -12.76 15.38
N PRO A 69 -8.49 -13.28 16.47
CA PRO A 69 -9.83 -13.86 16.42
C PRO A 69 -10.88 -12.91 15.82
N ALA A 70 -10.82 -11.62 16.17
CA ALA A 70 -11.71 -10.60 15.63
C ALA A 70 -11.51 -10.39 14.12
N GLN A 71 -10.26 -10.27 13.66
CA GLN A 71 -9.95 -10.13 12.23
C GLN A 71 -10.42 -11.35 11.43
N ARG A 72 -10.21 -12.56 11.96
CA ARG A 72 -10.65 -13.80 11.32
C ARG A 72 -12.17 -13.86 11.19
N ARG A 73 -12.89 -13.49 12.26
CA ARG A 73 -14.35 -13.43 12.28
C ARG A 73 -14.88 -12.44 11.25
N VAL A 74 -14.40 -11.19 11.28
CA VAL A 74 -14.86 -10.13 10.37
C VAL A 74 -14.58 -10.49 8.91
N LEU A 75 -13.38 -10.99 8.59
CA LEU A 75 -13.06 -11.41 7.22
C LEU A 75 -13.95 -12.58 6.78
N GLY A 76 -14.23 -13.53 7.67
CA GLY A 76 -15.17 -14.63 7.40
C GLY A 76 -16.59 -14.16 7.10
N GLU A 77 -17.14 -13.23 7.89
CA GLU A 77 -18.46 -12.61 7.65
C GLU A 77 -18.51 -11.90 6.30
N ILE A 78 -17.43 -11.19 5.97
CA ILE A 78 -17.25 -10.52 4.68
C ILE A 78 -17.25 -11.52 3.52
N VAL A 79 -16.49 -12.61 3.63
CA VAL A 79 -16.44 -13.67 2.62
C VAL A 79 -17.83 -14.30 2.46
N ALA A 80 -18.52 -14.60 3.55
CA ALA A 80 -19.84 -15.20 3.54
C ALA A 80 -20.85 -14.32 2.78
N ALA A 81 -20.85 -13.01 3.03
CA ALA A 81 -21.73 -12.06 2.36
C ALA A 81 -21.36 -11.78 0.89
N SER A 82 -20.13 -12.08 0.46
CA SER A 82 -19.68 -11.80 -0.91
C SER A 82 -20.06 -12.94 -1.86
N SER A 83 -20.41 -12.63 -3.12
CA SER A 83 -20.61 -13.63 -4.19
C SER A 83 -19.28 -14.15 -4.74
N ARG A 84 -18.28 -13.26 -4.84
CA ARG A 84 -16.88 -13.58 -5.14
C ARG A 84 -15.98 -12.69 -4.31
N VAL A 85 -14.76 -13.15 -4.08
CA VAL A 85 -13.69 -12.35 -3.48
C VAL A 85 -12.51 -12.29 -4.44
N VAL A 86 -11.86 -11.14 -4.48
CA VAL A 86 -10.72 -10.86 -5.34
C VAL A 86 -9.49 -10.62 -4.46
N VAL A 87 -8.37 -11.23 -4.84
CA VAL A 87 -7.04 -10.92 -4.32
C VAL A 87 -6.13 -10.56 -5.48
N MET A 88 -5.04 -9.86 -5.21
CA MET A 88 -4.17 -9.34 -6.28
C MET A 88 -3.02 -10.28 -6.65
N VAL A 89 -2.73 -11.25 -5.79
CA VAL A 89 -1.62 -12.18 -5.96
C VAL A 89 -2.02 -13.57 -5.51
N GLU A 90 -1.39 -14.60 -6.09
CA GLU A 90 -1.68 -16.00 -5.79
C GLU A 90 -1.46 -16.33 -4.30
N LYS A 91 -0.50 -15.66 -3.65
CA LYS A 91 -0.29 -15.81 -2.20
C LYS A 91 -1.54 -15.45 -1.38
N GLY A 92 -2.30 -14.44 -1.80
CA GLY A 92 -3.56 -14.09 -1.18
C GLY A 92 -4.60 -15.21 -1.30
N ARG A 93 -4.64 -15.91 -2.45
CA ARG A 93 -5.53 -17.06 -2.68
C ARG A 93 -5.14 -18.20 -1.74
N GLU A 94 -3.86 -18.51 -1.66
CA GLU A 94 -3.35 -19.53 -0.74
C GLU A 94 -3.75 -19.26 0.71
N LEU A 95 -3.56 -18.03 1.19
CA LEU A 95 -3.91 -17.64 2.55
C LEU A 95 -5.41 -17.69 2.81
N LEU A 96 -6.25 -17.22 1.88
CA LEU A 96 -7.71 -17.33 1.99
C LEU A 96 -8.15 -18.80 2.14
N ARG A 97 -7.52 -19.71 1.40
CA ARG A 97 -7.83 -21.14 1.50
C ARG A 97 -7.31 -21.75 2.81
N ALA A 98 -6.04 -21.53 3.13
CA ALA A 98 -5.39 -22.20 4.26
C ALA A 98 -5.81 -21.65 5.63
N VAL A 99 -5.96 -20.33 5.75
CA VAL A 99 -6.22 -19.66 7.04
C VAL A 99 -7.71 -19.41 7.26
N TYR A 100 -8.46 -19.12 6.20
CA TYR A 100 -9.87 -18.72 6.29
C TYR A 100 -10.84 -19.76 5.69
N ALA A 101 -10.33 -20.89 5.18
CA ALA A 101 -11.11 -21.98 4.60
C ALA A 101 -12.08 -21.54 3.48
N VAL A 102 -11.68 -20.53 2.70
CA VAL A 102 -12.51 -20.04 1.58
C VAL A 102 -12.45 -21.03 0.41
N GLU A 103 -13.61 -21.35 -0.17
CA GLU A 103 -13.72 -22.23 -1.33
C GLU A 103 -12.99 -21.65 -2.55
N ALA A 104 -12.25 -22.50 -3.27
CA ALA A 104 -11.43 -22.06 -4.40
C ALA A 104 -12.24 -21.36 -5.51
N GLY A 105 -13.45 -21.86 -5.82
CA GLY A 105 -14.34 -21.29 -6.83
C GLY A 105 -14.94 -19.92 -6.45
N LYS A 106 -14.74 -19.47 -5.22
CA LYS A 106 -15.15 -18.13 -4.75
C LYS A 106 -14.05 -17.08 -4.93
N ILE A 107 -12.81 -17.50 -5.18
CA ILE A 107 -11.63 -16.63 -5.18
C ILE A 107 -11.16 -16.39 -6.61
N GLU A 108 -11.09 -15.12 -6.98
CA GLU A 108 -10.46 -14.66 -8.22
C GLU A 108 -9.14 -13.97 -7.91
N VAL A 109 -8.15 -14.17 -8.77
CA VAL A 109 -6.88 -13.43 -8.71
C VAL A 109 -6.87 -12.45 -9.87
N ILE A 110 -6.98 -11.16 -9.55
CA ILE A 110 -6.92 -10.07 -10.52
C ILE A 110 -5.75 -9.18 -10.12
N ALA A 111 -4.65 -9.31 -10.85
CA ALA A 111 -3.44 -8.53 -10.57
C ALA A 111 -3.73 -7.03 -10.67
N HIS A 112 -3.07 -6.25 -9.82
CA HIS A 112 -3.16 -4.80 -9.93
C HIS A 112 -2.52 -4.36 -11.25
N GLY A 113 -3.23 -3.55 -12.03
CA GLY A 113 -2.63 -2.86 -13.16
C GLY A 113 -1.60 -1.82 -12.70
N SER A 114 -0.63 -1.53 -13.56
CA SER A 114 0.23 -0.35 -13.45
C SER A 114 -0.30 0.73 -14.40
N PRO A 115 -0.18 2.02 -14.07
CA PRO A 115 -0.40 3.07 -15.05
C PRO A 115 0.46 2.84 -16.29
N ASP A 116 -0.13 3.07 -17.47
CA ASP A 116 0.62 3.13 -18.71
C ASP A 116 1.48 4.40 -18.71
N GLY A 117 2.79 4.21 -18.81
CA GLY A 117 3.77 5.29 -18.94
C GLY A 117 4.61 5.06 -20.18
N ALA A 118 4.90 6.13 -20.93
CA ALA A 118 5.91 6.06 -21.97
C ALA A 118 7.24 5.70 -21.33
N PHE A 119 7.95 4.73 -21.90
CA PHE A 119 9.32 4.47 -21.49
C PHE A 119 10.18 5.69 -21.83
N VAL A 120 10.86 6.23 -20.82
CA VAL A 120 11.80 7.34 -20.95
C VAL A 120 13.16 6.83 -20.54
N GLU A 121 14.17 7.09 -21.36
CA GLU A 121 15.54 6.71 -21.06
C GLU A 121 16.01 7.36 -19.74
N PRO A 122 16.60 6.60 -18.81
CA PRO A 122 16.96 7.12 -17.49
C PRO A 122 17.83 8.38 -17.52
N ASP A 123 18.77 8.48 -18.46
CA ASP A 123 19.64 9.64 -18.57
C ASP A 123 18.92 10.93 -19.00
N GLU A 124 17.82 10.82 -19.74
CA GLU A 124 16.94 11.95 -20.01
C GLU A 124 16.18 12.36 -18.76
N ALA A 125 15.58 11.39 -18.06
CA ALA A 125 14.84 11.65 -16.84
C ALA A 125 15.73 12.28 -15.76
N LYS A 126 16.94 11.73 -15.53
CA LYS A 126 17.94 12.22 -14.56
C LYS A 126 18.31 13.69 -14.76
N ARG A 127 18.37 14.19 -16.01
CA ARG A 127 18.67 15.60 -16.31
C ARG A 127 17.59 16.54 -15.78
N VAL A 128 16.33 16.12 -15.79
CA VAL A 128 15.19 16.93 -15.33
C VAL A 128 15.17 17.08 -13.81
N VAL A 129 15.61 16.04 -13.09
CA VAL A 129 15.50 15.96 -11.62
C VAL A 129 16.83 16.12 -10.88
N GLY A 130 17.93 16.40 -11.60
CA GLY A 130 19.22 16.76 -11.00
C GLY A 130 20.13 15.60 -10.62
N PHE A 131 19.96 14.42 -11.22
CA PHE A 131 20.78 13.23 -10.98
C PHE A 131 21.63 12.82 -12.20
N ALA A 132 21.84 13.74 -13.15
CA ALA A 132 22.58 13.46 -14.37
C ALA A 132 23.98 12.88 -14.10
N GLY A 133 24.34 11.83 -14.84
CA GLY A 133 25.65 11.16 -14.72
C GLY A 133 25.85 10.31 -13.46
N ARG A 134 24.82 10.14 -12.62
CA ARG A 134 24.88 9.29 -11.43
C ARG A 134 24.06 8.01 -11.62
N PRO A 135 24.55 6.85 -11.17
CA PRO A 135 23.73 5.66 -10.98
C PRO A 135 22.75 5.87 -9.84
N VAL A 136 21.46 5.65 -10.09
CA VAL A 136 20.36 5.98 -9.18
C VAL A 136 19.64 4.71 -8.75
N ILE A 137 19.65 4.47 -7.44
CA ILE A 137 18.83 3.47 -6.76
C ILE A 137 17.65 4.21 -6.15
N LEU A 138 16.42 3.78 -6.42
CA LEU A 138 15.20 4.43 -5.92
C LEU A 138 14.42 3.48 -5.02
N THR A 139 13.97 4.00 -3.88
CA THR A 139 12.83 3.47 -3.12
C THR A 139 11.79 4.58 -3.01
N PHE A 140 10.51 4.26 -3.23
CA PHE A 140 9.43 5.23 -3.04
C PHE A 140 8.28 4.66 -2.21
N GLY A 141 7.49 5.57 -1.63
CA GLY A 141 6.30 5.27 -0.85
C GLY A 141 6.40 5.81 0.57
N LEU A 142 5.34 5.58 1.37
CA LEU A 142 5.34 6.02 2.77
C LEU A 142 6.46 5.32 3.55
N LEU A 143 7.33 6.10 4.20
CA LEU A 143 8.39 5.57 5.06
C LEU A 143 7.77 4.94 6.30
N ALA A 144 8.14 3.69 6.54
CA ALA A 144 7.82 2.94 7.74
C ALA A 144 8.90 1.87 7.95
N PRO A 145 9.14 1.41 9.20
CA PRO A 145 10.12 0.35 9.47
C PRO A 145 9.92 -0.92 8.63
N SER A 146 8.69 -1.25 8.29
CA SER A 146 8.36 -2.40 7.45
C SER A 146 8.82 -2.29 5.98
N LYS A 147 9.41 -1.16 5.58
CA LYS A 147 9.93 -0.93 4.22
C LYS A 147 11.42 -1.27 4.08
N GLY A 148 12.11 -1.59 5.19
CA GLY A 148 13.50 -2.03 5.15
C GLY A 148 14.49 -1.00 4.59
N VAL A 149 14.16 0.30 4.62
CA VAL A 149 15.02 1.36 4.04
C VAL A 149 16.41 1.33 4.67
N GLU A 150 16.49 1.00 5.95
CA GLU A 150 17.72 0.86 6.71
C GLU A 150 18.64 -0.25 6.19
N VAL A 151 18.08 -1.30 5.57
CA VAL A 151 18.84 -2.40 4.95
C VAL A 151 19.56 -1.90 3.71
N MET A 152 18.87 -1.12 2.87
CA MET A 152 19.49 -0.52 1.69
C MET A 152 20.58 0.50 2.08
N ILE A 153 20.34 1.30 3.13
CA ILE A 153 21.34 2.24 3.66
C ILE A 153 22.61 1.49 4.11
N ASP A 154 22.45 0.37 4.81
CA ASP A 154 23.59 -0.46 5.25
C ASP A 154 24.35 -1.13 4.09
N ALA A 155 23.66 -1.39 2.98
CA ALA A 155 24.27 -1.98 1.79
C ALA A 155 25.06 -0.96 0.96
N MET A 156 24.75 0.34 1.08
CA MET A 156 25.39 1.38 0.26
C MET A 156 26.93 1.41 0.32
N PRO A 157 27.59 1.25 1.49
CA PRO A 157 29.05 1.16 1.54
C PRO A 157 29.64 0.06 0.64
N GLU A 158 28.97 -1.09 0.50
CA GLU A 158 29.39 -2.16 -0.41
C GLU A 158 29.14 -1.79 -1.87
N VAL A 159 27.96 -1.24 -2.17
CA VAL A 159 27.62 -0.74 -3.51
C VAL A 159 28.65 0.28 -4.00
N LEU A 160 29.08 1.20 -3.13
CA LEU A 160 30.05 2.25 -3.46
C LEU A 160 31.45 1.71 -3.79
N LYS A 161 31.82 0.50 -3.31
CA LYS A 161 33.09 -0.13 -3.70
C LYS A 161 33.11 -0.50 -5.18
N SER A 162 31.98 -0.92 -5.73
CA SER A 162 31.84 -1.27 -7.15
C SER A 162 31.32 -0.12 -8.01
N CYS A 163 30.61 0.83 -7.40
CA CYS A 163 29.92 1.90 -8.08
C CYS A 163 30.03 3.21 -7.29
N ALA A 164 31.21 3.82 -7.28
CA ALA A 164 31.52 4.98 -6.44
C ALA A 164 30.60 6.20 -6.64
N GLY A 165 29.96 6.34 -7.80
CA GLY A 165 29.05 7.44 -8.10
C GLY A 165 27.60 7.22 -7.65
N ALA A 166 27.25 6.03 -7.17
CA ALA A 166 25.87 5.63 -6.91
C ALA A 166 25.18 6.52 -5.87
N VAL A 167 23.87 6.71 -6.04
CA VAL A 167 23.00 7.43 -5.12
C VAL A 167 21.79 6.60 -4.80
N TYR A 168 21.48 6.52 -3.52
CA TYR A 168 20.21 6.02 -3.04
C TYR A 168 19.23 7.16 -2.79
N VAL A 169 18.13 7.19 -3.53
CA VAL A 169 17.05 8.17 -3.38
C VAL A 169 15.87 7.52 -2.67
N VAL A 170 15.48 8.10 -1.55
CA VAL A 170 14.31 7.71 -0.76
C VAL A 170 13.23 8.76 -0.98
N LEU A 171 12.24 8.44 -1.82
CA LEU A 171 11.14 9.33 -2.18
C LEU A 171 9.86 9.01 -1.40
N GLY A 172 9.52 9.83 -0.42
CA GLY A 172 8.27 9.67 0.29
C GLY A 172 8.21 10.40 1.63
N ALA A 173 6.98 10.66 2.05
CA ALA A 173 6.68 11.14 3.38
C ALA A 173 6.68 10.00 4.40
N THR A 174 6.87 10.32 5.68
CA THR A 174 6.71 9.33 6.75
C THR A 174 5.24 8.96 6.89
N HIS A 175 4.94 7.69 7.16
CA HIS A 175 3.56 7.23 7.26
C HIS A 175 2.76 8.09 8.27
N PRO A 176 1.57 8.64 7.93
CA PRO A 176 0.85 9.59 8.80
C PRO A 176 0.57 9.07 10.21
N ASN A 177 0.21 7.78 10.34
CA ASN A 177 0.05 7.15 11.66
C ASN A 177 1.34 7.16 12.48
N LEU A 178 2.50 6.94 11.84
CA LEU A 178 3.79 6.94 12.52
C LEU A 178 4.17 8.36 12.96
N VAL A 179 3.92 9.36 12.12
CA VAL A 179 4.12 10.77 12.46
C VAL A 179 3.25 11.19 13.64
N ARG A 180 1.98 10.78 13.65
CA ARG A 180 1.06 11.08 14.76
C ARG A 180 1.55 10.49 16.09
N ASP A 181 2.04 9.25 16.05
CA ASP A 181 2.35 8.51 17.27
C ASP A 181 3.79 8.74 17.76
N GLN A 182 4.73 9.02 16.85
CA GLN A 182 6.18 9.06 17.12
C GLN A 182 6.91 10.26 16.45
N GLY A 183 6.21 11.12 15.72
CA GLY A 183 6.83 12.16 14.91
C GLY A 183 7.74 11.59 13.81
N GLU A 184 8.80 12.31 13.48
CA GLU A 184 9.79 11.92 12.46
C GLU A 184 10.91 11.00 13.02
N ALA A 185 10.68 10.32 14.14
CA ALA A 185 11.71 9.52 14.82
C ALA A 185 12.37 8.48 13.89
N TYR A 186 11.58 7.80 13.05
CA TYR A 186 12.11 6.82 12.11
C TYR A 186 12.97 7.46 11.02
N ARG A 187 12.54 8.55 10.39
CA ARG A 187 13.37 9.25 9.39
C ARG A 187 14.66 9.77 10.01
N ASN A 188 14.57 10.36 11.19
CA ASN A 188 15.73 10.88 11.91
C ASN A 188 16.74 9.77 12.23
N SER A 189 16.27 8.56 12.57
CA SER A 189 17.17 7.42 12.78
C SER A 189 17.86 6.96 11.49
N LEU A 190 17.15 6.96 10.35
CA LEU A 190 17.76 6.68 9.03
C LEU A 190 18.82 7.72 8.67
N MET A 191 18.54 9.01 8.87
CA MET A 191 19.51 10.09 8.63
C MET A 191 20.73 9.99 9.55
N ALA A 192 20.53 9.64 10.83
CA ALA A 192 21.62 9.41 11.76
C ALA A 192 22.48 8.21 11.31
N ARG A 193 21.86 7.15 10.79
CA ARG A 193 22.56 5.98 10.24
C ARG A 193 23.40 6.34 9.02
N VAL A 194 22.86 7.13 8.09
CA VAL A 194 23.61 7.66 6.93
C VAL A 194 24.86 8.42 7.36
N ARG A 195 24.73 9.30 8.36
CA ARG A 195 25.85 10.06 8.93
C ARG A 195 26.88 9.16 9.59
N ALA A 196 26.43 8.17 10.35
CA ALA A 196 27.32 7.22 11.04
C ALA A 196 28.14 6.38 10.05
N LEU A 197 27.59 6.08 8.87
CA LEU A 197 28.27 5.38 7.79
C LEU A 197 29.12 6.32 6.91
N GLY A 198 29.02 7.63 7.07
CA GLY A 198 29.77 8.62 6.27
C GLY A 198 29.36 8.68 4.80
N ILE A 199 28.09 8.36 4.49
CA ILE A 199 27.57 8.28 3.11
C ILE A 199 26.56 9.38 2.77
N ASP A 200 26.59 10.52 3.48
CA ASP A 200 25.66 11.64 3.30
C ASP A 200 25.55 12.14 1.85
N SER A 201 26.64 12.11 1.08
CA SER A 201 26.66 12.51 -0.34
C SER A 201 26.02 11.48 -1.29
N HIS A 202 25.67 10.29 -0.78
CA HIS A 202 25.17 9.14 -1.53
C HIS A 202 23.75 8.73 -1.13
N VAL A 203 23.12 9.40 -0.17
CA VAL A 203 21.73 9.14 0.21
C VAL A 203 20.92 10.43 0.21
N VAL A 204 19.83 10.46 -0.57
CA VAL A 204 18.96 11.63 -0.71
C VAL A 204 17.55 11.29 -0.24
N PHE A 205 17.08 11.98 0.80
CA PHE A 205 15.70 11.90 1.25
C PHE A 205 14.87 13.01 0.60
N LEU A 206 13.87 12.63 -0.19
CA LEU A 206 12.88 13.54 -0.76
C LEU A 206 11.57 13.39 0.03
N ASP A 207 11.45 14.18 1.10
CA ASP A 207 10.35 14.12 2.05
C ASP A 207 9.09 14.83 1.53
N ARG A 208 8.36 14.15 0.64
CA ARG A 208 7.10 14.66 0.11
C ARG A 208 6.22 13.54 -0.42
N PHE A 209 4.92 13.77 -0.36
CA PHE A 209 3.97 13.05 -1.20
C PHE A 209 4.02 13.64 -2.61
N VAL A 210 4.14 12.80 -3.63
CA VAL A 210 4.18 13.22 -5.04
C VAL A 210 2.95 12.72 -5.77
N ASP A 211 2.47 13.50 -6.74
CA ASP A 211 1.44 13.03 -7.66
C ASP A 211 1.98 11.94 -8.59
N GLN A 212 1.07 11.23 -9.27
CA GLN A 212 1.42 10.13 -10.15
C GLN A 212 2.36 10.56 -11.30
N ALA A 213 2.13 11.73 -11.90
CA ALA A 213 2.97 12.23 -12.99
C ALA A 213 4.41 12.50 -12.53
N THR A 214 4.58 13.04 -11.32
CA THR A 214 5.91 13.27 -10.73
C THR A 214 6.55 11.97 -10.31
N LEU A 215 5.79 11.03 -9.72
CA LEU A 215 6.28 9.70 -9.38
C LEU A 215 6.84 8.97 -10.61
N LEU A 216 6.13 9.00 -11.74
CA LEU A 216 6.60 8.38 -12.97
C LEU A 216 7.94 8.97 -13.44
N LYS A 217 8.17 10.28 -13.30
CA LYS A 217 9.48 10.89 -13.61
C LYS A 217 10.60 10.36 -12.70
N PHE A 218 10.30 10.17 -11.41
CA PHE A 218 11.24 9.59 -10.46
C PHE A 218 11.53 8.12 -10.76
N ILE A 219 10.51 7.34 -11.13
CA ILE A 219 10.70 5.95 -11.56
C ILE A 219 11.55 5.91 -12.84
N SER A 220 11.27 6.75 -13.82
CA SER A 220 12.04 6.79 -15.07
C SER A 220 13.52 7.14 -14.86
N MET A 221 13.89 7.93 -13.85
CA MET A 221 15.31 8.25 -13.61
C MET A 221 16.11 7.13 -12.94
N CYS A 222 15.45 6.10 -12.38
CA CYS A 222 16.15 5.09 -11.61
C CYS A 222 16.79 4.04 -12.53
N ASP A 223 18.01 3.64 -12.21
CA ASP A 223 18.67 2.49 -12.86
C ASP A 223 18.27 1.19 -12.14
N VAL A 224 18.02 1.27 -10.83
CA VAL A 224 17.57 0.17 -9.99
C VAL A 224 16.45 0.67 -9.08
N TYR A 225 15.35 -0.07 -9.05
CA TYR A 225 14.31 0.09 -8.03
C TYR A 225 14.54 -0.93 -6.91
N ALA A 226 14.59 -0.47 -5.66
CA ALA A 226 14.83 -1.32 -4.49
C ALA A 226 13.55 -1.45 -3.65
N THR A 227 13.19 -2.69 -3.31
CA THR A 227 12.17 -3.03 -2.32
C THR A 227 12.78 -4.02 -1.32
N PRO A 228 13.55 -3.53 -0.33
CA PRO A 228 14.26 -4.38 0.62
C PRO A 228 13.36 -5.20 1.53
#